data_AF-A0A2V7JRW9-F1
#
_entry.id   AF-A0A2V7JRW9-F1
#
_cell.length_a   1.000
_cell.length_b   1.000
_cell.length_c   1.000
_cell.angle_alpha   90.00
_cell.angle_beta   90.00
_cell.angle_gamma   90.00
#
_symmetry.space_group_name_H-M   'P 1'
#
loop_
_entity.id
_entity.type
_entity.pdbx_description
1 polymer ?
#
loop_
_entity_poly.entity_id
_entity_poly.type
_entity_poly.pdbx_seq_one_letter_code
_entity_poly.pdbx_strand_id
1 'polypeptide(L)' 'MSGAADTYAGYRVRLVETLRGRGIRDLAVLKAFAETPRHLFVPPAVRHRAYDDAALP' A
#
# COMPACT_ATOMS: atom_id res chain seq x y z
N MET A 1 17.26 -11.90 12.56
CA MET A 1 16.36 -11.22 11.60
C MET A 1 14.95 -11.75 11.81
N SER A 2 14.21 -11.18 12.76
CA SER A 2 12.79 -11.58 12.96
C SER A 2 11.94 -10.80 11.98
N GLY A 3 11.91 -11.27 10.73
CA GLY A 3 11.02 -10.75 9.70
C GLY A 3 9.69 -11.46 9.84
N ALA A 4 8.76 -10.90 10.62
CA ALA A 4 7.37 -11.30 10.49
C ALA A 4 6.99 -11.18 9.00
N ALA A 5 6.42 -12.23 8.43
CA ALA A 5 5.97 -12.21 7.04
C ALA A 5 5.13 -10.94 6.83
N ASP A 6 5.47 -10.14 5.82
CA ASP A 6 4.73 -8.93 5.49
C ASP A 6 3.34 -9.33 4.97
N THR A 7 2.39 -9.46 5.90
CA THR A 7 0.99 -9.80 5.63
C THR A 7 0.29 -8.76 4.76
N TYR A 8 0.91 -7.59 4.54
CA TYR A 8 0.37 -6.52 3.71
C TYR A 8 0.95 -6.48 2.28
N ALA A 9 1.94 -7.31 1.96
CA ALA A 9 2.63 -7.28 0.66
C ALA A 9 1.66 -7.41 -0.53
N GLY A 10 0.70 -8.35 -0.48
CA GLY A 10 -0.27 -8.56 -1.55
C GLY A 10 -1.19 -7.35 -1.78
N TYR A 11 -1.66 -6.70 -0.72
CA TYR A 11 -2.50 -5.51 -0.82
C TYR A 11 -1.74 -4.34 -1.43
N ARG A 12 -0.47 -4.19 -1.06
CA ARG A 12 0.40 -3.14 -1.59
C ARG A 12 0.67 -3.30 -3.09
N VAL A 13 0.94 -4.53 -3.54
CA VAL A 13 1.07 -4.84 -4.98
C VAL A 13 -0.21 -4.48 -5.73
N ARG A 14 -1.38 -4.87 -5.20
CA ARG A 14 -2.68 -4.55 -5.83
C ARG A 14 -2.92 -3.04 -5.95
N LEU A 15 -2.58 -2.26 -4.92
CA LEU A 15 -2.69 -0.80 -4.98
C LEU A 15 -1.77 -0.24 -6.07
N VAL A 16 -0.52 -0.68 -6.15
CA VAL A 16 0.44 -0.22 -7.17
C VAL A 16 -0.08 -0.49 -8.59
N GLU A 17 -0.60 -1.69 -8.87
CA GLU A 17 -1.21 -2.00 -10.17
C GLU A 17 -2.45 -1.13 -10.46
N THR A 18 -3.27 -0.86 -9.43
CA THR A 18 -4.44 0.02 -9.56
C THR A 18 -4.02 1.45 -9.93
N LEU A 19 -3.05 2.02 -9.22
CA LEU A 19 -2.53 3.36 -9.48
C LEU A 19 -1.89 3.48 -10.87
N ARG A 20 -1.17 2.44 -11.30
CA ARG A 20 -0.61 2.35 -12.64
C ARG A 20 -1.72 2.36 -13.70
N GLY A 21 -2.77 1.56 -13.52
CA GLY A 21 -3.95 1.52 -14.39
C GLY A 21 -4.71 2.86 -14.45
N ARG A 22 -4.67 3.65 -13.37
CA ARG A 22 -5.25 5.01 -13.30
C ARG A 22 -4.36 6.09 -13.91
N GLY A 23 -3.17 5.74 -14.40
CA GLY A 23 -2.32 6.66 -15.17
C GLY A 23 -1.11 7.21 -14.42
N ILE A 24 -0.82 6.74 -13.19
CA ILE A 24 0.47 7.06 -12.55
C ILE A 24 1.58 6.30 -13.28
N ARG A 25 2.43 7.04 -14.01
CA ARG A 25 3.49 6.48 -14.86
C ARG A 25 4.89 6.62 -14.26
N ASP A 26 5.06 7.50 -13.28
CA ASP A 26 6.36 7.70 -12.63
C ASP A 26 6.73 6.47 -11.79
N LEU A 27 7.80 5.80 -12.20
CA LEU A 27 8.28 4.58 -11.54
C LEU A 27 8.80 4.85 -10.13
N ALA A 28 9.36 6.03 -9.86
CA ALA A 28 9.81 6.40 -8.52
C ALA A 28 8.61 6.56 -7.58
N VAL A 29 7.50 7.13 -8.07
CA VAL A 29 6.25 7.23 -7.31
C VAL A 29 5.68 5.85 -7.02
N LEU A 30 5.56 4.98 -8.04
CA LEU A 30 5.04 3.61 -7.85
C LEU A 30 5.92 2.80 -6.88
N LYS A 31 7.24 2.96 -6.95
CA LYS A 31 8.19 2.36 -6.02
C LYS A 31 7.97 2.85 -4.59
N ALA A 32 7.75 4.15 -4.39
CA ALA A 32 7.46 4.70 -3.07
C ALA A 32 6.20 4.06 -2.45
N PHE A 33 5.13 3.87 -3.24
CA PHE A 33 3.94 3.13 -2.80
C PHE A 33 4.24 1.66 -2.49
N ALA A 34 5.11 1.01 -3.27
CA ALA A 34 5.50 -0.39 -3.11
C ALA A 34 6.41 -0.65 -1.89
N GLU A 35 7.14 0.34 -1.41
CA GLU A 35 8.09 0.18 -0.30
C GLU A 35 7.57 0.76 1.02
N THR A 36 6.62 1.70 0.96
CA THR A 36 6.07 2.34 2.16
C THR A 36 5.08 1.41 2.89
N PRO A 37 5.33 1.05 4.16
CA PRO A 37 4.40 0.26 4.96
C PRO A 37 3.23 1.13 5.45
N ARG A 38 2.38 1.59 4.52
CA ARG A 38 1.27 2.54 4.75
C ARG A 38 0.34 2.16 5.93
N HIS A 39 0.14 0.87 6.19
CA HIS A 39 -0.66 0.37 7.31
C HIS A 39 -0.12 0.75 8.71
N LEU A 40 1.15 1.13 8.83
CA LEU A 40 1.71 1.63 10.09
C LEU A 40 1.27 3.07 10.40
N PHE A 41 0.76 3.80 9.42
CA PHE A 41 0.38 5.21 9.53
C PHE A 41 -1.12 5.43 9.72
N VAL A 42 -1.90 4.36 9.96
CA VAL A 42 -3.34 4.42 10.19
C VAL A 42 -3.72 3.69 11.49
N PRO A 43 -4.84 4.07 12.14
CA PRO A 43 -5.31 3.39 13.33
C PRO A 43 -5.52 1.88 13.10
N PRO A 44 -5.24 1.01 14.09
CA PRO A 44 -5.42 -0.43 13.96
C PRO A 44 -6.79 -0.87 13.41
N ALA A 45 -7.86 -0.16 13.80
CA ALA A 45 -9.22 -0.44 13.38
C ALA A 45 -9.44 -0.36 11.85
N VAL A 46 -8.65 0.46 11.14
CA VAL A 46 -8.79 0.68 9.70
C VAL A 46 -7.63 0.12 8.88
N ARG A 47 -6.68 -0.61 9.49
CA ARG A 47 -5.52 -1.17 8.79
C ARG A 47 -5.88 -2.13 7.66
N HIS A 48 -6.99 -2.86 7.79
CA HIS A 48 -7.51 -3.73 6.74
C HIS A 48 -7.87 -2.98 5.45
N ARG A 49 -8.05 -1.66 5.52
CA ARG A 49 -8.33 -0.76 4.40
C ARG A 49 -7.15 0.13 4.01
N ALA A 50 -5.98 -0.07 4.61
CA ALA A 50 -4.83 0.84 4.44
C ALA A 50 -4.34 0.98 2.98
N TYR A 51 -4.70 0.03 2.13
CA TYR A 51 -4.33 0.00 0.71
C TYR A 51 -5.54 0.09 -0.23
N ASP A 52 -6.72 0.43 0.30
CA ASP A 52 -7.86 0.82 -0.52
C ASP A 52 -7.52 2.14 -1.23
N ASP A 53 -7.91 2.27 -2.50
CA ASP A 53 -7.83 3.53 -3.23
C ASP A 53 -9.05 4.41 -2.90
N ALA A 54 -9.15 4.79 -1.62
CA ALA A 54 -10.23 5.57 -1.06
C ALA A 54 -9.73 6.38 0.16
N ALA A 55 -10.48 7.42 0.52
CA ALA A 55 -10.30 8.08 1.81
C ALA A 55 -10.71 7.14 2.95
N LEU A 56 -9.98 7.21 4.07
CA LEU A 56 -10.31 6.48 5.29
C LEU A 56 -11.04 7.40 6.28
N PRO A 57 -11.96 6.87 7.11
CA PRO A 57 -12.60 7.62 8.18
C PRO A 57 -11.67 7.93 9.35
#